data_AF-A0A7X0PCG9-F1
#
_entry.id   AF-A0A7X0PCG9-F1
#
_cell.length_a   1.000
_cell.length_b   1.000
_cell.length_c   1.000
_cell.angle_alpha   90.00
_cell.angle_beta   90.00
_cell.angle_gamma   90.00
#
_symmetry.space_group_name_H-M   'P 1'
#
loop_
_entity.id
_entity.type
_entity.pdbx_description
1 polymer ?
#
loop_
_entity_poly.entity_id
_entity_poly.type
_entity_poly.pdbx_seq_one_letter_code
_entity_poly.pdbx_strand_id
1 'polypeptide(L)'
;MKIMAPAFIIGLAGLAVYAATTFGGDEPAPDPSPSKVSSSEQRQAKPGDQQQESLSSLIDSSGPGDISSKLDALLSKKIPASYGMIDQISQRFKGSTDAEEKLRLARFYNSAYFNTEDKQLREKISTTLTELIRSETDPKVGRSLALSHSRLLFDGNTLENLSTSYKKKFLSFDDYYGELAHAFPGAPPEIRTSMIKELAEGHNRYASDIVADYMSGGNSGDLTAAEIGALKGFLKTNEPIFSGAPASFSMFEAIRVEKWLGAMAEFEKNGPAAKPNYQAVFDKIQMADTDPRFAIAFLISGRGRELATDKTYTAEILKARSKAYDFIDKNSSSQSLQSVRTMLDDIKP
;
A
#
# COMPACT_ATOMS: atom_id res chain seq x y z
N MET A 1 5.34 33.73 22.64
CA MET A 1 6.03 32.69 21.84
C MET A 1 5.17 31.44 21.84
N LYS A 2 4.50 31.15 20.71
CA LYS A 2 3.73 29.93 20.49
C LYS A 2 4.47 29.15 19.40
N ILE A 3 4.87 27.92 19.72
CA ILE A 3 5.53 27.00 18.78
C ILE A 3 4.40 26.15 18.17
N MET A 4 4.14 26.33 16.87
CA MET A 4 3.29 25.43 16.09
C MET A 4 4.13 24.26 15.58
N ALA A 5 3.67 23.04 15.84
CA ALA A 5 4.21 21.81 15.26
C ALA A 5 3.54 21.53 13.90
N PRO A 6 4.26 21.03 12.88
CA PRO A 6 3.66 20.68 11.60
C PRO A 6 2.95 19.32 11.66
N ALA A 7 1.73 19.28 11.09
CA ALA A 7 0.94 18.09 10.91
C ALA A 7 1.54 17.18 9.83
N PHE A 8 1.79 15.92 10.17
CA PHE A 8 2.09 14.85 9.22
C PHE A 8 0.81 14.43 8.51
N ILE A 9 0.76 14.59 7.18
CA ILE A 9 -0.26 14.02 6.31
C ILE A 9 0.18 12.59 5.98
N ILE A 10 -0.52 11.60 6.54
CA ILE A 10 -0.43 10.20 6.11
C ILE A 10 -1.35 10.06 4.90
N GLY A 11 -0.76 9.84 3.72
CA GLY A 11 -1.48 9.69 2.46
C GLY A 11 -2.21 8.35 2.39
N LEU A 12 -3.54 8.42 2.30
CA LEU A 12 -4.39 7.40 1.69
C LEU A 12 -4.26 7.55 0.17
N ALA A 13 -3.56 6.62 -0.47
CA ALA A 13 -3.55 6.49 -1.93
C ALA A 13 -3.67 5.00 -2.28
N GLY A 14 -4.90 4.50 -2.27
CA GLY A 14 -5.25 3.17 -2.74
C GLY A 14 -6.58 3.26 -3.48
N LEU A 15 -6.54 3.58 -4.78
CA LEU A 15 -7.62 3.36 -5.74
C LEU A 15 -7.14 3.69 -7.15
N ALA A 16 -6.66 2.66 -7.85
CA ALA A 16 -6.65 2.62 -9.30
C ALA A 16 -7.04 1.20 -9.70
N VAL A 17 -8.35 0.95 -9.78
CA VAL A 17 -8.89 -0.31 -10.32
C VAL A 17 -8.97 -0.18 -11.83
N TYR A 18 -8.29 -1.13 -12.46
CA TYR A 18 -8.25 -1.48 -13.86
C TYR A 18 -9.65 -1.93 -14.32
N ALA A 19 -10.16 -1.37 -15.41
CA ALA A 19 -11.35 -1.87 -16.09
C ALA A 19 -10.97 -2.27 -17.52
N ALA A 20 -10.90 -3.58 -17.78
CA ALA A 20 -10.92 -4.10 -19.14
C ALA A 20 -11.41 -5.56 -19.17
N THR A 21 -12.26 -5.83 -20.17
CA THR A 21 -12.80 -7.11 -20.68
C THR A 21 -14.14 -7.55 -20.07
N THR A 22 -15.21 -7.94 -20.81
CA THR A 22 -15.43 -8.25 -22.25
C THR A 22 -16.92 -8.57 -22.48
N PHE A 23 -17.46 -8.37 -23.69
CA PHE A 23 -18.46 -9.15 -24.46
C PHE A 23 -18.73 -8.33 -25.74
N GLY A 24 -18.64 -8.73 -27.01
CA GLY A 24 -18.69 -10.03 -27.72
C GLY A 24 -19.81 -9.94 -28.77
N GLY A 25 -19.51 -10.03 -30.08
CA GLY A 25 -20.53 -10.29 -31.13
C GLY A 25 -20.33 -9.67 -32.51
N ASP A 26 -19.85 -10.50 -33.45
CA ASP A 26 -20.24 -10.68 -34.87
C ASP A 26 -19.88 -9.69 -36.02
N GLU A 27 -18.91 -10.16 -36.84
CA GLU A 27 -18.83 -10.22 -38.32
C GLU A 27 -18.83 -8.94 -39.21
N PRO A 28 -18.39 -9.02 -40.49
CA PRO A 28 -17.16 -9.63 -41.03
C PRO A 28 -16.34 -8.64 -41.90
N ALA A 29 -15.11 -9.04 -42.27
CA ALA A 29 -14.18 -8.28 -43.11
C ALA A 29 -14.62 -8.08 -44.57
N PRO A 30 -14.04 -7.09 -45.28
CA PRO A 30 -13.45 -7.42 -46.57
C PRO A 30 -12.08 -6.78 -46.87
N ASP A 31 -11.26 -7.64 -47.50
CA ASP A 31 -10.11 -7.51 -48.40
C ASP A 31 -9.18 -6.25 -48.47
N PRO A 32 -7.86 -6.48 -48.69
CA PRO A 32 -6.87 -5.42 -48.83
C PRO A 32 -6.48 -5.12 -50.30
N SER A 33 -5.87 -3.94 -50.47
CA SER A 33 -4.88 -3.53 -51.50
C SER A 33 -5.37 -2.50 -52.55
N PRO A 34 -4.47 -1.85 -53.32
CA PRO A 34 -3.51 -0.83 -52.87
C PRO A 34 -3.46 0.39 -53.84
N SER A 35 -2.89 1.54 -53.44
CA SER A 35 -2.22 2.57 -54.30
C SER A 35 -1.94 3.85 -53.49
N LYS A 36 -0.69 4.28 -53.25
CA LYS A 36 0.24 5.09 -54.07
C LYS A 36 -0.04 6.62 -54.10
N VAL A 37 1.08 7.38 -54.06
CA VAL A 37 1.29 8.82 -54.38
C VAL A 37 1.08 9.78 -53.19
N SER A 38 2.15 10.21 -52.50
CA SER A 38 3.04 11.36 -52.78
C SER A 38 2.33 12.72 -52.77
N SER A 39 2.70 13.61 -51.82
CA SER A 39 3.13 15.01 -52.06
C SER A 39 3.33 15.76 -50.76
N SER A 40 4.45 16.46 -50.73
CA SER A 40 4.89 17.56 -49.86
C SER A 40 3.82 18.57 -49.43
N GLU A 41 3.80 18.89 -48.12
CA GLU A 41 3.47 20.24 -47.64
C GLU A 41 4.47 20.65 -46.55
N GLN A 42 5.32 21.62 -46.90
CA GLN A 42 6.02 22.48 -45.94
C GLN A 42 4.97 23.27 -45.16
N ARG A 43 4.96 23.16 -43.83
CA ARG A 43 4.34 24.15 -42.95
C ARG A 43 5.36 24.66 -41.93
N GLN A 44 5.70 25.91 -42.19
CA GLN A 44 6.25 26.96 -41.33
C GLN A 44 6.28 26.65 -39.83
N ALA A 45 7.49 26.76 -39.27
CA ALA A 45 7.74 26.82 -37.84
C ALA A 45 7.06 28.06 -37.22
N LYS A 46 6.17 27.84 -36.27
CA LYS A 46 5.66 28.86 -35.35
C LYS A 46 6.74 29.18 -34.29
N PRO A 47 7.03 30.45 -33.98
CA PRO A 47 7.86 30.82 -32.85
C PRO A 47 7.04 30.63 -31.57
N GLY A 48 7.26 29.49 -30.92
CA GLY A 48 6.58 29.08 -29.70
C GLY A 48 7.44 28.11 -28.90
N ASP A 49 8.76 28.31 -28.91
CA ASP A 49 9.65 27.71 -27.93
C ASP A 49 9.38 28.40 -26.57
N GLN A 50 8.28 28.02 -25.93
CA GLN A 50 8.28 28.02 -24.47
C GLN A 50 9.46 27.15 -24.09
N GLN A 51 10.49 27.77 -23.50
CA GLN A 51 11.63 27.08 -22.91
C GLN A 51 11.08 25.91 -22.10
N GLN A 52 11.16 24.70 -22.65
CA GLN A 52 11.20 23.50 -21.84
C GLN A 52 12.44 23.72 -20.99
N GLU A 53 12.24 24.16 -19.74
CA GLU A 53 13.27 24.17 -18.70
C GLU A 53 13.87 22.77 -18.72
N SER A 54 14.99 22.60 -19.42
CA SER A 54 15.60 21.30 -19.54
C SER A 54 16.25 21.03 -18.20
N LEU A 55 15.91 19.90 -17.59
CA LEU A 55 16.42 19.52 -16.27
C LEU A 55 17.95 19.53 -16.23
N SER A 56 18.61 19.28 -17.36
CA SER A 56 20.06 19.46 -17.54
C SER A 56 20.50 20.89 -17.17
N SER A 57 19.83 21.92 -17.69
CA SER A 57 20.14 23.31 -17.36
C SER A 57 19.87 23.65 -15.89
N LEU A 58 18.87 23.02 -15.26
CA LEU A 58 18.59 23.16 -13.83
C LEU A 58 19.61 22.41 -12.98
N ILE A 59 20.09 21.25 -13.42
CA ILE A 59 21.07 20.45 -12.68
C ILE A 59 22.46 21.09 -12.75
N ASP A 60 22.87 21.52 -13.94
CA ASP A 60 24.17 22.11 -14.23
C ASP A 60 24.34 23.52 -13.65
N SER A 61 23.24 24.28 -13.51
CA SER A 61 23.26 25.63 -12.92
C SER A 61 23.20 25.66 -11.38
N SER A 62 22.97 24.52 -10.74
CA SER A 62 22.74 24.46 -9.29
C SER A 62 23.97 24.01 -8.53
N GLY A 63 24.51 24.91 -7.70
CA GLY A 63 25.55 24.58 -6.74
C GLY A 63 25.08 23.56 -5.68
N PRO A 64 26.02 23.02 -4.87
CA PRO A 64 25.68 22.18 -3.72
C PRO A 64 24.68 22.91 -2.80
N GLY A 65 23.47 22.36 -2.61
CA GLY A 65 22.41 22.94 -1.78
C GLY A 65 21.25 23.64 -2.51
N ASP A 66 21.42 24.12 -3.75
CA ASP A 66 20.37 24.83 -4.52
C ASP A 66 19.43 23.90 -5.30
N ILE A 67 19.82 22.63 -5.46
CA ILE A 67 19.01 21.62 -6.15
C ILE A 67 17.86 21.09 -5.32
N SER A 68 17.92 21.24 -4.00
CA SER A 68 16.88 20.73 -3.11
C SER A 68 15.52 21.36 -3.42
N SER A 69 15.45 22.69 -3.52
CA SER A 69 14.24 23.42 -3.87
C SER A 69 13.79 23.15 -5.30
N LYS A 70 14.74 22.89 -6.21
CA LYS A 70 14.46 22.59 -7.62
C LYS A 70 13.94 21.16 -7.81
N LEU A 71 14.47 20.16 -7.11
CA LEU A 71 13.94 18.80 -7.08
C LEU A 71 12.51 18.77 -6.56
N ASP A 72 12.23 19.52 -5.49
CA ASP A 72 10.87 19.63 -4.96
C ASP A 72 9.92 20.31 -5.97
N ALA A 73 10.41 21.32 -6.71
CA ALA A 73 9.66 21.93 -7.80
C ALA A 73 9.39 20.93 -8.94
N LEU A 74 10.37 20.10 -9.31
CA LEU A 74 10.23 19.06 -10.34
C LEU A 74 9.22 17.97 -9.93
N LEU A 75 9.29 17.53 -8.68
CA LEU A 75 8.33 16.61 -8.08
C LEU A 75 6.91 17.20 -8.10
N SER A 76 6.78 18.50 -7.80
CA SER A 76 5.47 19.18 -7.81
C SER A 76 4.91 19.41 -9.23
N LYS A 77 5.76 19.65 -10.21
CA LYS A 77 5.38 19.98 -11.60
C LYS A 77 5.09 18.74 -12.47
N LYS A 78 5.33 17.52 -11.95
CA LYS A 78 5.16 16.24 -12.67
C LYS A 78 5.83 16.23 -14.06
N ILE A 79 7.02 16.82 -14.16
CA ILE A 79 7.73 16.90 -15.45
C ILE A 79 8.09 15.47 -15.89
N PRO A 80 7.79 15.08 -17.15
CA PRO A 80 8.11 13.75 -17.66
C PRO A 80 9.61 13.47 -17.55
N ALA A 81 9.93 12.30 -17.01
CA ALA A 81 11.31 11.84 -16.92
C ALA A 81 11.89 11.50 -18.30
N SER A 82 13.20 11.65 -18.47
CA SER A 82 13.93 11.21 -19.67
C SER A 82 15.15 10.37 -19.30
N TYR A 83 15.71 9.62 -20.26
CA TYR A 83 16.91 8.82 -20.06
C TYR A 83 18.10 9.62 -19.54
N GLY A 84 18.43 10.73 -20.23
CA GLY A 84 19.55 11.58 -19.84
C GLY A 84 19.38 12.19 -18.45
N MET A 85 18.13 12.47 -18.05
CA MET A 85 17.83 12.96 -16.71
C MET A 85 18.08 11.88 -15.64
N ILE A 86 17.67 10.63 -15.87
CA ILE A 86 17.96 9.51 -14.96
C ILE A 86 19.47 9.29 -14.81
N ASP A 87 20.23 9.41 -15.90
CA ASP A 87 21.70 9.30 -15.89
C ASP A 87 22.37 10.44 -15.11
N GLN A 88 21.95 11.69 -15.32
CA GLN A 88 22.47 12.85 -14.58
C GLN A 88 22.19 12.75 -13.08
N ILE A 89 20.96 12.36 -12.71
CA ILE A 89 20.58 12.16 -11.31
C ILE A 89 21.39 11.03 -10.68
N SER A 90 21.63 9.93 -11.41
CA SER A 90 22.47 8.82 -10.94
C SER A 90 23.92 9.24 -10.72
N GLN A 91 24.52 9.96 -11.66
CA GLN A 91 25.87 10.49 -11.52
C GLN A 91 25.98 11.45 -10.34
N ARG A 92 25.00 12.35 -10.19
CA ARG A 92 24.96 13.28 -9.06
C ARG A 92 24.78 12.57 -7.73
N PHE A 93 23.91 11.56 -7.67
CA PHE A 93 23.75 10.72 -6.49
C PHE A 93 25.08 10.08 -6.09
N LYS A 94 25.79 9.48 -7.05
CA LYS A 94 27.09 8.80 -6.84
C LYS A 94 28.19 9.78 -6.42
N GLY A 95 28.17 11.00 -6.94
CA GLY A 95 29.17 12.05 -6.64
C GLY A 95 28.87 12.88 -5.39
N SER A 96 27.64 12.88 -4.89
CA SER A 96 27.24 13.68 -3.72
C SER A 96 27.74 13.06 -2.42
N THR A 97 28.26 13.91 -1.52
CA THR A 97 28.56 13.56 -0.13
C THR A 97 27.48 14.01 0.84
N ASP A 98 26.47 14.74 0.36
CA ASP A 98 25.33 15.21 1.15
C ASP A 98 24.24 14.13 1.21
N ALA A 99 24.03 13.58 2.40
CA ALA A 99 23.00 12.57 2.65
C ALA A 99 21.59 13.11 2.37
N GLU A 100 21.30 14.38 2.67
CA GLU A 100 19.98 14.96 2.45
C GLU A 100 19.70 15.15 0.96
N GLU A 101 20.71 15.50 0.17
CA GLU A 101 20.60 15.50 -1.29
C GLU A 101 20.32 14.08 -1.83
N LYS A 102 21.08 13.09 -1.39
CA LYS A 102 20.86 11.68 -1.77
C LYS A 102 19.45 11.20 -1.43
N LEU A 103 18.92 11.53 -0.24
CA LEU A 103 17.55 11.16 0.15
C LEU A 103 16.49 11.75 -0.80
N ARG A 104 16.67 12.99 -1.25
CA ARG A 104 15.75 13.63 -2.21
C ARG A 104 15.84 13.01 -3.60
N LEU A 105 17.06 12.73 -4.06
CA LEU A 105 17.30 12.04 -5.33
C LEU A 105 16.70 10.62 -5.32
N ALA A 106 16.77 9.90 -4.19
CA ALA A 106 16.12 8.59 -4.04
C ALA A 106 14.58 8.67 -4.24
N ARG A 107 13.93 9.65 -3.60
CA ARG A 107 12.47 9.88 -3.75
C ARG A 107 12.08 10.27 -5.17
N PHE A 108 12.96 11.00 -5.87
CA PHE A 108 12.74 11.39 -7.24
C PHE A 108 12.50 10.19 -8.17
N TYR A 109 13.28 9.11 -8.02
CA TYR A 109 13.12 7.93 -8.87
C TYR A 109 11.72 7.32 -8.79
N ASN A 110 11.12 7.27 -7.61
CA ASN A 110 9.76 6.75 -7.44
C ASN A 110 8.74 7.63 -8.18
N SER A 111 8.82 8.96 -8.03
CA SER A 111 7.94 9.87 -8.77
C SER A 111 8.16 9.80 -10.29
N ALA A 112 9.42 9.70 -10.73
CA ALA A 112 9.76 9.59 -12.15
C ALA A 112 9.16 8.32 -12.78
N TYR A 113 9.15 7.21 -12.05
CA TYR A 113 8.59 5.95 -12.51
C TYR A 113 7.09 6.03 -12.78
N PHE A 114 6.33 6.64 -11.86
CA PHE A 114 4.88 6.76 -11.99
C PHE A 114 4.42 7.91 -12.90
N ASN A 115 5.31 8.87 -13.21
CA ASN A 115 5.03 9.97 -14.14
C ASN A 115 5.43 9.65 -15.59
N THR A 116 5.87 8.44 -15.90
CA THR A 116 6.18 8.01 -17.27
C THR A 116 5.36 6.79 -17.68
N GLU A 117 4.97 6.73 -18.95
CA GLU A 117 4.37 5.56 -19.60
C GLU A 117 5.41 4.72 -20.36
N ASP A 118 6.64 5.23 -20.51
CA ASP A 118 7.73 4.53 -21.19
C ASP A 118 8.23 3.36 -20.34
N LYS A 119 7.92 2.14 -20.79
CA LYS A 119 8.33 0.89 -20.14
C LYS A 119 9.85 0.76 -20.02
N GLN A 120 10.59 1.14 -21.05
CA GLN A 120 12.05 1.04 -21.04
C GLN A 120 12.66 2.06 -20.07
N LEU A 121 12.06 3.24 -19.94
CA LEU A 121 12.48 4.22 -18.92
C LEU A 121 12.19 3.71 -17.50
N ARG A 122 11.04 3.06 -17.27
CA ARG A 122 10.72 2.40 -15.99
C ARG A 122 11.75 1.33 -15.62
N GLU A 123 12.16 0.52 -16.58
CA GLU A 123 13.21 -0.50 -16.41
C GLU A 123 14.57 0.13 -16.09
N LYS A 124 14.93 1.24 -16.76
CA LYS A 124 16.13 2.01 -16.44
C LYS A 124 16.10 2.55 -15.01
N ILE A 125 14.96 3.07 -14.56
CA ILE A 125 14.79 3.58 -13.19
C ILE A 125 14.99 2.46 -12.18
N SER A 126 14.34 1.30 -12.37
CA SER A 126 14.50 0.13 -11.49
C SER A 126 15.95 -0.37 -11.44
N THR A 127 16.60 -0.48 -12.60
CA THR A 127 18.01 -0.90 -12.70
C THR A 127 18.92 0.10 -11.98
N THR A 128 18.68 1.40 -12.17
CA THR A 128 19.44 2.46 -11.50
C THR A 128 19.30 2.36 -9.97
N LEU A 129 18.08 2.22 -9.46
CA LEU A 129 17.85 2.03 -8.02
C LEU A 129 18.57 0.80 -7.48
N THR A 130 18.54 -0.32 -8.22
CA THR A 130 19.24 -1.56 -7.87
C THR A 130 20.75 -1.35 -7.74
N GLU A 131 21.39 -0.66 -8.69
CA GLU A 131 22.81 -0.31 -8.62
C GLU A 131 23.13 0.58 -7.41
N LEU A 132 22.27 1.57 -7.14
CA LEU A 132 22.45 2.49 -6.03
C LEU A 132 22.31 1.76 -4.68
N ILE A 133 21.33 0.87 -4.52
CA ILE A 133 21.16 0.05 -3.30
C ILE A 133 22.41 -0.80 -3.04
N ARG A 134 22.94 -1.44 -4.08
CA ARG A 134 24.14 -2.30 -3.96
C ARG A 134 25.37 -1.49 -3.52
N SER A 135 25.56 -0.30 -4.08
CA SER A 135 26.74 0.55 -3.81
C SER A 135 26.64 1.44 -2.56
N GLU A 136 25.44 1.71 -2.04
CA GLU A 136 25.26 2.58 -0.88
C GLU A 136 25.84 1.96 0.41
N THR A 137 26.30 2.80 1.33
CA THR A 137 26.85 2.42 2.64
C THR A 137 26.15 3.13 3.79
N ASP A 138 25.54 4.30 3.57
CA ASP A 138 24.75 5.00 4.59
C ASP A 138 23.41 4.29 4.81
N PRO A 139 23.08 3.87 6.04
CA PRO A 139 21.83 3.14 6.31
C PRO A 139 20.55 3.93 6.02
N LYS A 140 20.53 5.25 6.25
CA LYS A 140 19.34 6.08 6.00
C LYS A 140 19.10 6.25 4.50
N VAL A 141 20.16 6.51 3.74
CA VAL A 141 20.06 6.61 2.29
C VAL A 141 19.71 5.26 1.67
N GLY A 142 20.38 4.20 2.11
CA GLY A 142 20.09 2.82 1.68
C GLY A 142 18.65 2.42 1.95
N ARG A 143 18.09 2.78 3.12
CA ARG A 143 16.68 2.60 3.45
C ARG A 143 15.79 3.34 2.45
N SER A 144 16.07 4.60 2.17
CA SER A 144 15.26 5.39 1.24
C SER A 144 15.27 4.80 -0.18
N LEU A 145 16.43 4.35 -0.67
CA LEU A 145 16.53 3.70 -1.97
C LEU A 145 15.72 2.39 -2.02
N ALA A 146 15.85 1.56 -0.99
CA ALA A 146 15.14 0.29 -0.88
C ALA A 146 13.62 0.49 -0.89
N LEU A 147 13.11 1.43 -0.08
CA LEU A 147 11.69 1.77 -0.03
C LEU A 147 11.20 2.43 -1.34
N SER A 148 12.04 3.21 -2.01
CA SER A 148 11.70 3.78 -3.31
C SER A 148 11.57 2.72 -4.40
N HIS A 149 12.41 1.67 -4.36
CA HIS A 149 12.36 0.53 -5.28
C HIS A 149 11.20 -0.42 -4.99
N SER A 150 10.99 -0.82 -3.73
CA SER A 150 9.95 -1.78 -3.36
C SER A 150 8.51 -1.32 -3.65
N ARG A 151 8.32 0.00 -3.76
CA ARG A 151 7.03 0.65 -4.06
C ARG A 151 6.81 0.92 -5.54
N LEU A 152 7.71 0.47 -6.41
CA LEU A 152 7.45 0.41 -7.85
C LEU A 152 6.50 -0.77 -8.15
N LEU A 153 6.15 -0.97 -9.42
CA LEU A 153 5.53 -2.24 -9.79
C LEU A 153 6.54 -3.37 -9.60
N PHE A 154 6.06 -4.52 -9.14
CA PHE A 154 6.89 -5.69 -8.90
C PHE A 154 7.71 -6.06 -10.15
N ASP A 155 9.00 -6.30 -9.94
CA ASP A 155 9.94 -6.73 -10.98
C ASP A 155 10.92 -7.80 -10.46
N GLY A 156 11.76 -8.31 -11.35
CA GLY A 156 12.72 -9.36 -11.03
C GLY A 156 13.77 -8.98 -9.95
N ASN A 157 13.97 -7.69 -9.68
CA ASN A 157 14.95 -7.22 -8.69
C ASN A 157 14.30 -6.93 -7.33
N THR A 158 12.98 -6.91 -7.23
CA THR A 158 12.25 -6.47 -6.03
C THR A 158 12.64 -7.28 -4.79
N LEU A 159 12.63 -8.63 -4.88
CA LEU A 159 13.00 -9.48 -3.75
C LEU A 159 14.48 -9.43 -3.41
N GLU A 160 15.35 -9.40 -4.43
CA GLU A 160 16.79 -9.31 -4.20
C GLU A 160 17.14 -8.00 -3.49
N ASN A 161 16.53 -6.89 -3.91
CA ASN A 161 16.75 -5.57 -3.32
C ASN A 161 16.23 -5.51 -1.88
N LEU A 162 15.05 -6.07 -1.59
CA LEU A 162 14.53 -6.17 -0.22
C LEU A 162 15.45 -7.01 0.66
N SER A 163 15.81 -8.22 0.22
CA SER A 163 16.66 -9.14 0.99
C SER A 163 18.06 -8.56 1.22
N THR A 164 18.66 -7.94 0.19
CA THR A 164 19.96 -7.29 0.28
C THR A 164 19.92 -6.10 1.23
N SER A 165 18.88 -5.27 1.15
CA SER A 165 18.74 -4.10 2.02
C SER A 165 18.51 -4.51 3.48
N TYR A 166 17.77 -5.59 3.73
CA TYR A 166 17.63 -6.16 5.06
C TYR A 166 18.96 -6.71 5.60
N LYS A 167 19.71 -7.48 4.80
CA LYS A 167 21.05 -8.00 5.17
C LYS A 167 22.07 -6.88 5.44
N LYS A 168 22.01 -5.79 4.68
CA LYS A 168 22.83 -4.57 4.87
C LYS A 168 22.35 -3.71 6.05
N LYS A 169 21.27 -4.10 6.75
CA LYS A 169 20.65 -3.35 7.86
C LYS A 169 20.13 -1.97 7.46
N PHE A 170 19.79 -1.80 6.19
CA PHE A 170 19.11 -0.62 5.69
C PHE A 170 17.62 -0.67 6.04
N LEU A 171 17.03 -1.85 5.91
CA LEU A 171 15.66 -2.11 6.34
C LEU A 171 15.67 -2.68 7.76
N SER A 172 14.77 -2.17 8.60
CA SER A 172 14.41 -2.84 9.85
C SER A 172 13.60 -4.10 9.58
N PHE A 173 13.34 -4.89 10.62
CA PHE A 173 12.46 -6.05 10.55
C PHE A 173 11.05 -5.67 10.04
N ASP A 174 10.47 -4.60 10.59
CA ASP A 174 9.16 -4.10 10.17
C ASP A 174 9.19 -3.56 8.74
N ASP A 175 10.25 -2.84 8.34
CA ASP A 175 10.37 -2.36 6.96
C ASP A 175 10.44 -3.53 5.97
N TYR A 176 11.24 -4.57 6.26
CA TYR A 176 11.41 -5.71 5.37
C TYR A 176 10.10 -6.46 5.15
N TYR A 177 9.46 -6.90 6.23
CA TYR A 177 8.23 -7.67 6.13
C TYR A 177 7.03 -6.82 5.69
N GLY A 178 7.01 -5.53 6.06
CA GLY A 178 5.98 -4.60 5.57
C GLY A 178 6.06 -4.38 4.07
N GLU A 179 7.26 -4.20 3.51
CA GLU A 179 7.42 -4.03 2.07
C GLU A 179 7.23 -5.36 1.30
N LEU A 180 7.57 -6.52 1.88
CA LEU A 180 7.14 -7.82 1.35
C LEU A 180 5.61 -7.95 1.28
N ALA A 181 4.91 -7.51 2.33
CA ALA A 181 3.45 -7.53 2.38
C ALA A 181 2.80 -6.56 1.36
N HIS A 182 3.44 -5.43 1.08
CA HIS A 182 3.01 -4.53 -0.01
C HIS A 182 3.28 -5.09 -1.40
N ALA A 183 4.37 -5.86 -1.57
CA ALA A 183 4.82 -6.34 -2.87
C ALA A 183 4.14 -7.64 -3.33
N PHE A 184 3.76 -8.55 -2.41
CA PHE A 184 3.22 -9.87 -2.78
C PHE A 184 1.98 -9.83 -3.70
N PRO A 185 1.05 -8.85 -3.61
CA PRO A 185 -0.11 -8.81 -4.51
C PRO A 185 0.27 -8.62 -5.98
N GLY A 186 1.35 -7.88 -6.24
CA GLY A 186 1.85 -7.63 -7.59
C GLY A 186 2.82 -8.70 -8.10
N ALA A 187 3.19 -9.67 -7.27
CA ALA A 187 4.16 -10.69 -7.61
C ALA A 187 3.57 -11.75 -8.56
N PRO A 188 4.35 -12.25 -9.53
CA PRO A 188 3.98 -13.42 -10.34
C PRO A 188 3.66 -14.65 -9.47
N PRO A 189 2.73 -15.53 -9.88
CA PRO A 189 2.31 -16.69 -9.08
C PRO A 189 3.45 -17.58 -8.57
N GLU A 190 4.47 -17.79 -9.41
CA GLU A 190 5.64 -18.61 -9.10
C GLU A 190 6.53 -18.02 -8.00
N ILE A 191 6.49 -16.70 -7.80
CA ILE A 191 7.22 -15.99 -6.74
C ILE A 191 6.34 -15.75 -5.51
N ARG A 192 5.05 -15.46 -5.72
CA ARG A 192 4.13 -15.09 -4.65
C ARG A 192 4.03 -16.15 -3.56
N THR A 193 4.07 -17.43 -3.91
CA THR A 193 4.07 -18.53 -2.92
C THR A 193 5.27 -18.47 -1.97
N SER A 194 6.48 -18.15 -2.48
CA SER A 194 7.67 -18.05 -1.63
C SER A 194 7.61 -16.82 -0.73
N MET A 195 7.09 -15.70 -1.23
CA MET A 195 6.87 -14.49 -0.44
C MET A 195 5.87 -14.71 0.70
N ILE A 196 4.75 -15.40 0.43
CA ILE A 196 3.75 -15.71 1.44
C ILE A 196 4.33 -16.63 2.52
N LYS A 197 5.15 -17.61 2.12
CA LYS A 197 5.87 -18.46 3.06
C LYS A 197 6.81 -17.63 3.95
N GLU A 198 7.57 -16.72 3.36
CA GLU A 198 8.49 -15.85 4.10
C GLU A 198 7.74 -14.93 5.07
N LEU A 199 6.63 -14.32 4.65
CA LEU A 199 5.74 -13.56 5.53
C LEU A 199 5.24 -14.40 6.72
N ALA A 200 4.82 -15.63 6.46
CA ALA A 200 4.32 -16.54 7.48
C ALA A 200 5.40 -16.90 8.52
N GLU A 201 6.63 -17.15 8.07
CA GLU A 201 7.78 -17.45 8.95
C GLU A 201 8.24 -16.24 9.77
N GLY A 202 8.03 -15.02 9.26
CA GLY A 202 8.42 -13.79 9.92
C GLY A 202 7.56 -13.42 11.13
N HIS A 203 6.28 -13.83 11.18
CA HIS A 203 5.33 -13.43 12.25
C HIS A 203 5.36 -11.91 12.55
N ASN A 204 5.50 -11.08 11.51
CA ASN A 204 5.58 -9.64 11.67
C ASN A 204 4.18 -9.01 11.78
N ARG A 205 3.91 -8.31 12.88
CA ARG A 205 2.60 -7.67 13.14
C ARG A 205 2.26 -6.59 12.12
N TYR A 206 3.22 -5.76 11.73
CA TYR A 206 2.99 -4.69 10.75
C TYR A 206 2.63 -5.25 9.37
N ALA A 207 3.34 -6.30 8.93
CA ALA A 207 3.02 -7.04 7.71
C ALA A 207 1.64 -7.71 7.78
N SER A 208 1.26 -8.23 8.95
CA SER A 208 -0.08 -8.78 9.17
C SER A 208 -1.18 -7.74 9.01
N ASP A 209 -0.98 -6.49 9.47
CA ASP A 209 -1.95 -5.41 9.29
C ASP A 209 -2.15 -5.11 7.78
N ILE A 210 -1.06 -5.08 7.00
CA ILE A 210 -1.10 -4.83 5.54
C ILE A 210 -1.79 -5.99 4.80
N VAL A 211 -1.44 -7.24 5.12
CA VAL A 211 -2.08 -8.42 4.55
C VAL A 211 -3.58 -8.45 4.88
N ALA A 212 -3.94 -8.16 6.13
CA ALA A 212 -5.33 -8.10 6.54
C ALA A 212 -6.11 -7.02 5.77
N ASP A 213 -5.53 -5.82 5.59
CA ASP A 213 -6.16 -4.77 4.80
C ASP A 213 -6.40 -5.22 3.35
N TYR A 214 -5.37 -5.75 2.68
CA TYR A 214 -5.47 -6.25 1.31
C TYR A 214 -6.54 -7.34 1.17
N MET A 215 -6.53 -8.35 2.04
CA MET A 215 -7.47 -9.47 1.97
C MET A 215 -8.90 -9.05 2.31
N SER A 216 -9.09 -8.12 3.24
CA SER A 216 -10.43 -7.61 3.60
C SER A 216 -11.14 -6.90 2.44
N GLY A 217 -10.39 -6.48 1.41
CA GLY A 217 -10.92 -5.89 0.18
C GLY A 217 -11.50 -6.90 -0.82
N GLY A 218 -11.52 -8.20 -0.51
CA GLY A 218 -12.02 -9.24 -1.42
C GLY A 218 -10.98 -9.70 -2.46
N ASN A 219 -9.69 -9.41 -2.22
CA ASN A 219 -8.62 -9.65 -3.19
C ASN A 219 -8.05 -11.08 -3.13
N SER A 220 -8.87 -12.08 -2.77
CA SER A 220 -8.43 -13.49 -2.74
C SER A 220 -8.54 -14.20 -4.10
N GLY A 221 -9.19 -13.59 -5.10
CA GLY A 221 -9.57 -14.25 -6.35
C GLY A 221 -8.41 -14.83 -7.16
N ASP A 222 -7.25 -14.17 -7.12
CA ASP A 222 -6.06 -14.58 -7.88
C ASP A 222 -5.11 -15.50 -7.09
N LEU A 223 -5.50 -15.88 -5.87
CA LEU A 223 -4.70 -16.73 -4.98
C LEU A 223 -5.13 -18.20 -5.08
N THR A 224 -4.14 -19.08 -5.07
CA THR A 224 -4.36 -20.52 -4.97
C THR A 224 -4.87 -20.91 -3.58
N ALA A 225 -5.49 -22.08 -3.45
CA ALA A 225 -5.94 -22.60 -2.16
C ALA A 225 -4.79 -22.75 -1.13
N ALA A 226 -3.58 -23.07 -1.59
CA ALA A 226 -2.40 -23.17 -0.75
C ALA A 226 -1.96 -21.79 -0.23
N GLU A 227 -1.96 -20.77 -1.09
CA GLU A 227 -1.65 -19.39 -0.72
C GLU A 227 -2.68 -18.84 0.28
N ILE A 228 -3.97 -19.07 0.02
CA ILE A 228 -5.06 -18.74 0.95
C ILE A 228 -4.85 -19.43 2.31
N GLY A 229 -4.53 -20.72 2.31
CA GLY A 229 -4.27 -21.48 3.53
C GLY A 229 -3.10 -20.91 4.34
N ALA A 230 -2.00 -20.55 3.67
CA ALA A 230 -0.83 -19.97 4.31
C ALA A 230 -1.10 -18.58 4.88
N LEU A 231 -1.78 -17.69 4.13
CA LEU A 231 -2.17 -16.36 4.62
C LEU A 231 -3.18 -16.44 5.77
N LYS A 232 -4.16 -17.36 5.70
CA LYS A 232 -5.08 -17.62 6.81
C LYS A 232 -4.32 -18.06 8.06
N GLY A 233 -3.33 -18.94 7.91
CA GLY A 233 -2.46 -19.36 9.01
C GLY A 233 -1.67 -18.18 9.60
N PHE A 234 -1.02 -17.40 8.74
CA PHE A 234 -0.26 -16.21 9.12
C PHE A 234 -1.11 -15.22 9.91
N LEU A 235 -2.30 -14.84 9.40
CA LEU A 235 -3.19 -13.92 10.10
C LEU A 235 -3.72 -14.50 11.42
N LYS A 236 -3.99 -15.80 11.51
CA LYS A 236 -4.39 -16.43 12.77
C LYS A 236 -3.31 -16.33 13.84
N THR A 237 -2.04 -16.51 13.47
CA THR A 237 -0.93 -16.35 14.43
C THR A 237 -0.67 -14.90 14.84
N ASN A 238 -1.20 -13.94 14.06
CA ASN A 238 -1.08 -12.51 14.29
C ASN A 238 -2.44 -11.86 14.59
N GLU A 239 -3.31 -12.56 15.34
CA GLU A 239 -4.58 -12.00 15.80
C GLU A 239 -4.34 -10.67 16.54
N PRO A 240 -5.10 -9.59 16.24
CA PRO A 240 -4.91 -8.30 16.89
C PRO A 240 -5.08 -8.39 18.42
N ILE A 241 -4.05 -7.94 19.14
CA ILE A 241 -4.10 -7.80 20.60
C ILE A 241 -4.24 -6.32 20.93
N PHE A 242 -5.19 -6.00 21.82
CA PHE A 242 -5.33 -4.69 22.42
C PHE A 242 -4.22 -4.49 23.46
N SER A 243 -3.30 -3.57 23.20
CA SER A 243 -2.10 -3.36 24.03
C SER A 243 -2.33 -2.44 25.22
N GLY A 244 -3.46 -1.75 25.26
CA GLY A 244 -3.85 -0.88 26.36
C GLY A 244 -4.44 -1.63 27.55
N ALA A 245 -4.60 -0.91 28.67
CA ALA A 245 -5.36 -1.39 29.82
C ALA A 245 -6.75 -1.89 29.35
N PRO A 246 -7.37 -2.86 30.03
CA PRO A 246 -8.69 -3.37 29.66
C PRO A 246 -9.73 -2.26 29.46
N ALA A 247 -9.63 -1.21 30.27
CA ALA A 247 -10.49 -0.03 30.23
C ALA A 247 -10.16 0.97 29.10
N SER A 248 -9.09 0.80 28.34
CA SER A 248 -8.68 1.72 27.27
C SER A 248 -9.02 1.16 25.89
N PHE A 249 -9.37 2.06 24.96
CA PHE A 249 -9.78 1.70 23.62
C PHE A 249 -9.27 2.75 22.61
N SER A 250 -8.61 2.30 21.54
CA SER A 250 -8.11 3.16 20.46
C SER A 250 -8.83 2.91 19.14
N MET A 251 -9.17 3.98 18.40
CA MET A 251 -9.73 3.86 17.05
C MET A 251 -8.79 3.14 16.06
N PHE A 252 -7.46 3.22 16.27
CA PHE A 252 -6.52 2.46 15.45
C PHE A 252 -6.65 0.94 15.66
N GLU A 253 -6.97 0.50 16.88
CA GLU A 253 -7.22 -0.91 17.17
C GLU A 253 -8.54 -1.36 16.52
N ALA A 254 -9.53 -0.46 16.44
CA ALA A 254 -10.79 -0.72 15.72
C ALA A 254 -10.55 -1.05 14.25
N ILE A 255 -9.74 -0.24 13.56
CA ILE A 255 -9.38 -0.45 12.15
C ILE A 255 -8.65 -1.78 12.00
N ARG A 256 -7.64 -2.07 12.83
CA ARG A 256 -6.90 -3.35 12.75
C ARG A 256 -7.81 -4.57 12.91
N VAL A 257 -8.68 -4.54 13.91
CA VAL A 257 -9.63 -5.62 14.16
C VAL A 257 -10.63 -5.78 13.02
N GLU A 258 -11.17 -4.68 12.50
CA GLU A 258 -12.06 -4.70 11.34
C GLU A 258 -11.40 -5.37 10.13
N LYS A 259 -10.18 -4.92 9.78
CA LYS A 259 -9.44 -5.46 8.62
C LYS A 259 -9.11 -6.94 8.82
N TRP A 260 -8.67 -7.32 10.01
CA TRP A 260 -8.42 -8.71 10.33
C TRP A 260 -9.68 -9.57 10.26
N LEU A 261 -10.80 -9.14 10.85
CA LEU A 261 -12.07 -9.86 10.78
C LEU A 261 -12.57 -9.99 9.33
N GLY A 262 -12.46 -8.92 8.55
CA GLY A 262 -12.81 -8.91 7.13
C GLY A 262 -11.97 -9.89 6.32
N ALA A 263 -10.65 -9.91 6.51
CA ALA A 263 -9.76 -10.86 5.86
C ALA A 263 -10.09 -12.31 6.24
N MET A 264 -10.32 -12.56 7.54
CA MET A 264 -10.70 -13.88 8.02
C MET A 264 -12.02 -14.36 7.42
N ALA A 265 -13.01 -13.47 7.29
CA ALA A 265 -14.28 -13.76 6.64
C ALA A 265 -14.12 -14.04 5.14
N GLU A 266 -13.27 -13.30 4.44
CA GLU A 266 -13.00 -13.54 3.02
C GLU A 266 -12.44 -14.95 2.79
N PHE A 267 -11.54 -15.41 3.66
CA PHE A 267 -11.04 -16.78 3.61
C PHE A 267 -12.10 -17.85 3.90
N GLU A 268 -13.18 -17.51 4.60
CA GLU A 268 -14.29 -18.44 4.87
C GLU A 268 -15.37 -18.41 3.80
N LYS A 269 -15.40 -17.41 2.92
CA LYS A 269 -16.41 -17.28 1.87
C LYS A 269 -16.31 -18.36 0.78
N ASN A 270 -15.09 -18.77 0.45
CA ASN A 270 -14.81 -19.69 -0.66
C ASN A 270 -14.36 -21.10 -0.18
N GLY A 271 -14.48 -21.39 1.12
CA GLY A 271 -14.04 -22.66 1.71
C GLY A 271 -15.11 -23.77 1.69
N PRO A 272 -14.75 -25.01 2.06
CA PRO A 272 -15.71 -26.13 2.18
C PRO A 272 -16.80 -25.88 3.23
N ALA A 273 -16.49 -25.07 4.24
CA ALA A 273 -17.42 -24.59 5.26
C ALA A 273 -17.88 -23.16 4.96
N ALA A 274 -18.15 -22.87 3.67
CA ALA A 274 -18.51 -21.54 3.20
C ALA A 274 -19.60 -20.93 4.08
N LYS A 275 -19.28 -19.80 4.72
CA LYS A 275 -20.26 -19.05 5.48
C LYS A 275 -20.80 -17.94 4.60
N PRO A 276 -22.13 -17.76 4.52
CA PRO A 276 -22.69 -16.66 3.77
C PRO A 276 -22.24 -15.33 4.40
N ASN A 277 -21.76 -14.44 3.54
CA ASN A 277 -21.51 -13.04 3.84
C ASN A 277 -20.60 -12.81 5.08
N TYR A 278 -21.09 -12.06 6.07
CA TYR A 278 -20.33 -11.64 7.27
C TYR A 278 -20.53 -12.56 8.49
N GLN A 279 -21.16 -13.73 8.33
CA GLN A 279 -21.42 -14.62 9.46
C GLN A 279 -20.14 -15.06 10.19
N ALA A 280 -19.04 -15.28 9.46
CA ALA A 280 -17.74 -15.63 10.04
C ALA A 280 -17.23 -14.55 11.03
N VAL A 281 -17.51 -13.27 10.76
CA VAL A 281 -17.15 -12.16 11.64
C VAL A 281 -17.93 -12.24 12.95
N PHE A 282 -19.24 -12.38 12.86
CA PHE A 282 -20.10 -12.45 14.04
C PHE A 282 -19.80 -13.69 14.88
N ASP A 283 -19.60 -14.85 14.24
CA ASP A 283 -19.23 -16.07 14.96
C ASP A 283 -17.96 -15.86 15.80
N LYS A 284 -16.90 -15.26 15.22
CA LYS A 284 -15.67 -14.93 15.95
C LYS A 284 -15.93 -13.97 17.11
N ILE A 285 -16.67 -12.88 16.87
CA ILE A 285 -16.99 -11.90 17.93
C ILE A 285 -17.75 -12.56 19.09
N GLN A 286 -18.63 -13.52 18.81
CA GLN A 286 -19.46 -14.20 19.82
C GLN A 286 -18.74 -15.34 20.55
N MET A 287 -17.54 -15.77 20.13
CA MET A 287 -16.80 -16.79 20.86
C MET A 287 -16.50 -16.33 22.30
N ALA A 288 -16.58 -17.28 23.25
CA ALA A 288 -16.43 -16.99 24.67
C ALA A 288 -15.02 -16.51 25.06
N ASP A 289 -14.01 -16.97 24.33
CA ASP A 289 -12.60 -16.63 24.50
C ASP A 289 -12.17 -15.37 23.74
N THR A 290 -13.02 -14.82 22.86
CA THR A 290 -12.70 -13.61 22.11
C THR A 290 -12.88 -12.38 22.99
N ASP A 291 -11.81 -11.58 23.08
CA ASP A 291 -11.76 -10.32 23.85
C ASP A 291 -12.98 -9.45 23.50
N PRO A 292 -13.81 -9.05 24.49
CA PRO A 292 -15.02 -8.25 24.23
C PRO A 292 -14.78 -6.93 23.49
N ARG A 293 -13.54 -6.40 23.53
CA ARG A 293 -13.17 -5.21 22.76
C ARG A 293 -13.22 -5.45 21.25
N PHE A 294 -13.20 -6.70 20.76
CA PHE A 294 -13.49 -7.00 19.35
C PHE A 294 -14.90 -6.57 18.94
N ALA A 295 -15.89 -6.79 19.81
CA ALA A 295 -17.27 -6.38 19.54
C ALA A 295 -17.36 -4.85 19.44
N ILE A 296 -16.72 -4.15 20.36
CA ILE A 296 -16.62 -2.69 20.35
C ILE A 296 -15.94 -2.20 19.06
N ALA A 297 -14.74 -2.72 18.78
CA ALA A 297 -13.93 -2.38 17.62
C ALA A 297 -14.68 -2.55 16.31
N PHE A 298 -15.32 -3.70 16.13
CA PHE A 298 -16.10 -3.97 14.94
C PHE A 298 -17.29 -3.01 14.82
N LEU A 299 -18.11 -2.86 15.87
CA LEU A 299 -19.33 -2.05 15.80
C LEU A 299 -19.05 -0.59 15.45
N ILE A 300 -17.99 0.02 15.98
CA ILE A 300 -17.68 1.41 15.69
C ILE A 300 -16.94 1.61 14.36
N SER A 301 -16.48 0.53 13.72
CA SER A 301 -15.78 0.56 12.43
C SER A 301 -16.71 0.98 11.29
N GLY A 302 -16.14 1.30 10.13
CA GLY A 302 -16.94 1.64 8.94
C GLY A 302 -17.88 0.50 8.55
N ARG A 303 -17.35 -0.73 8.49
CA ARG A 303 -18.12 -1.94 8.15
C ARG A 303 -19.15 -2.30 9.21
N GLY A 304 -18.83 -2.23 10.50
CA GLY A 304 -19.80 -2.54 11.54
C GLY A 304 -21.00 -1.58 11.54
N ARG A 305 -20.75 -0.29 11.27
CA ARG A 305 -21.82 0.71 11.11
C ARG A 305 -22.68 0.45 9.87
N GLU A 306 -22.07 0.10 8.75
CA GLU A 306 -22.80 -0.28 7.53
C GLU A 306 -23.72 -1.48 7.81
N LEU A 307 -23.17 -2.55 8.40
CA LEU A 307 -23.92 -3.77 8.70
C LEU A 307 -24.96 -3.59 9.81
N ALA A 308 -24.78 -2.62 10.71
CA ALA A 308 -25.82 -2.28 11.67
C ALA A 308 -27.10 -1.81 10.97
N THR A 309 -26.99 -1.09 9.86
CA THR A 309 -28.18 -0.63 9.11
C THR A 309 -28.79 -1.70 8.19
N ASP A 310 -28.12 -2.84 8.04
CA ASP A 310 -28.60 -3.97 7.24
C ASP A 310 -29.48 -4.90 8.10
N LYS A 311 -30.77 -4.96 7.75
CA LYS A 311 -31.79 -5.78 8.43
C LYS A 311 -31.45 -7.27 8.43
N THR A 312 -30.55 -7.72 7.55
CA THR A 312 -30.07 -9.10 7.49
C THR A 312 -29.32 -9.51 8.77
N TYR A 313 -28.63 -8.56 9.42
CA TYR A 313 -27.76 -8.84 10.57
C TYR A 313 -28.26 -8.25 11.89
N THR A 314 -29.53 -7.83 11.97
CA THR A 314 -30.07 -7.18 13.18
C THR A 314 -29.84 -8.03 14.44
N ALA A 315 -30.07 -9.35 14.37
CA ALA A 315 -29.89 -10.22 15.52
C ALA A 315 -28.42 -10.34 15.96
N GLU A 316 -27.51 -10.47 15.00
CA GLU A 316 -26.06 -10.57 15.22
C GLU A 316 -25.48 -9.27 15.77
N ILE A 317 -25.92 -8.12 15.23
CA ILE A 317 -25.55 -6.79 15.70
C ILE A 317 -26.04 -6.57 17.13
N LEU A 318 -27.27 -6.97 17.45
CA LEU A 318 -27.79 -6.88 18.83
C LEU A 318 -26.98 -7.72 19.81
N LYS A 319 -26.57 -8.94 19.42
CA LYS A 319 -25.69 -9.79 20.25
C LYS A 319 -24.31 -9.16 20.43
N ALA A 320 -23.69 -8.64 19.37
CA ALA A 320 -22.40 -7.96 19.45
C ALA A 320 -22.49 -6.73 20.37
N ARG A 321 -23.58 -5.96 20.25
CA ARG A 321 -23.85 -4.78 21.08
C ARG A 321 -24.04 -5.14 22.55
N SER A 322 -24.76 -6.22 22.85
CA SER A 322 -24.88 -6.74 24.22
C SER A 322 -23.51 -7.07 24.81
N LYS A 323 -22.67 -7.82 24.07
CA LYS A 323 -21.31 -8.16 24.51
C LYS A 323 -20.44 -6.92 24.75
N ALA A 324 -20.57 -5.90 23.90
CA ALA A 324 -19.89 -4.62 24.05
C ALA A 324 -20.35 -3.87 25.32
N TYR A 325 -21.67 -3.75 25.55
CA TYR A 325 -22.19 -3.08 26.74
C TYR A 325 -21.86 -3.80 28.04
N ASP A 326 -21.96 -5.13 28.08
CA ASP A 326 -21.59 -5.91 29.26
C ASP A 326 -20.13 -5.63 29.67
N PHE A 327 -19.24 -5.44 28.68
CA PHE A 327 -17.85 -5.07 28.94
C PHE A 327 -17.70 -3.62 29.42
N ILE A 328 -18.39 -2.67 28.79
CA ILE A 328 -18.36 -1.26 29.18
C ILE A 328 -18.91 -1.07 30.60
N ASP A 329 -20.00 -1.76 30.94
CA ASP A 329 -20.65 -1.67 32.26
C ASP A 329 -19.76 -2.22 33.38
N LYS A 330 -19.04 -3.31 33.11
CA LYS A 330 -18.00 -3.84 34.03
C LYS A 330 -16.82 -2.88 34.22
N ASN A 331 -16.65 -1.91 33.33
CA ASN A 331 -15.57 -0.92 33.35
C ASN A 331 -16.14 0.51 33.41
N SER A 332 -17.19 0.73 34.20
CA SER A 332 -17.96 1.98 34.24
C SER A 332 -17.16 3.23 34.59
N SER A 333 -16.05 3.10 35.31
CA SER A 333 -15.15 4.21 35.64
C SER A 333 -14.28 4.68 34.47
N SER A 334 -14.28 3.96 33.33
CA SER A 334 -13.49 4.30 32.16
C SER A 334 -14.15 5.39 31.32
N GLN A 335 -13.58 6.60 31.34
CA GLN A 335 -14.02 7.69 30.47
C GLN A 335 -13.96 7.32 28.99
N SER A 336 -12.90 6.64 28.55
CA SER A 336 -12.76 6.22 27.14
C SER A 336 -13.86 5.25 26.73
N LEU A 337 -14.23 4.29 27.58
CA LEU A 337 -15.33 3.37 27.27
C LEU A 337 -16.70 4.04 27.35
N GLN A 338 -16.89 5.05 28.22
CA GLN A 338 -18.13 5.83 28.22
C GLN A 338 -18.27 6.71 26.96
N SER A 339 -17.17 7.27 26.44
CA SER A 339 -17.18 7.95 25.14
C SER A 339 -17.56 6.98 24.01
N VAL A 340 -17.02 5.77 24.03
CA VAL A 340 -17.35 4.73 23.05
C VAL A 340 -18.81 4.27 23.18
N ARG A 341 -19.34 4.16 24.40
CA ARG A 341 -20.77 3.88 24.63
C ARG A 341 -21.66 4.86 23.88
N THR A 342 -21.35 6.14 23.99
CA THR A 342 -22.09 7.21 23.28
C THR A 342 -22.07 6.96 21.76
N MET A 343 -20.91 6.60 21.21
CA MET A 343 -20.80 6.26 19.78
C MET A 343 -21.61 5.02 19.39
N LEU A 344 -21.71 4.02 20.26
CA LEU A 344 -22.52 2.82 20.04
C LEU A 344 -24.03 3.12 20.14
N ASP A 345 -24.42 4.07 21.00
CA ASP A 345 -25.81 4.50 21.14
C ASP A 345 -26.34 5.15 19.85
N ASP A 346 -25.47 5.83 19.10
CA ASP A 346 -25.76 6.42 17.80
C ASP A 346 -25.93 5.39 16.67
N ILE A 347 -25.50 4.14 16.88
CA ILE A 347 -25.63 3.05 15.92
C ILE A 347 -26.99 2.37 16.14
N LYS A 348 -27.94 2.66 15.25
CA LYS A 348 -29.29 2.09 15.30
C LYS A 348 -29.42 0.92 14.32
N PRO A 349 -29.75 -0.30 14.81
CA PRO A 349 -30.04 -1.45 13.95
C PRO A 349 -31.29 -1.30 13.09
#